data_AF-A0A843BPI1-F1
#
_entry.id   AF-A0A843BPI1-F1
#
_cell.length_a   1.000
_cell.length_b   1.000
_cell.length_c   1.000
_cell.angle_alpha   90.00
_cell.angle_beta   90.00
_cell.angle_gamma   90.00
#
_symmetry.space_group_name_H-M   'P 1'
#
loop_
_entity.id
_entity.type
_entity.pdbx_description
1 polymer ?
#
loop_
_entity_poly.entity_id
_entity_poly.type
_entity_poly.pdbx_seq_one_letter_code
_entity_poly.pdbx_strand_id
1 'polypeptide(L)'
;MSGKKIVITGVMLSVLILPSVSSLAFAQHISSSGHTGFEDYLKLSEDRVRIASENPSTGSGTPMFAADGVLGALILSTGVFGGIATAFFVRGRNGKYAAMGRG
;
A
#
# COMPACT_ATOMS: atom_id res chain seq x y z
N MET A 1 -20.78 24.58 -22.51
CA MET A 1 -21.02 24.98 -21.10
C MET A 1 -19.93 25.96 -20.68
N SER A 2 -20.30 27.18 -20.28
CA SER A 2 -19.34 28.23 -19.88
C SER A 2 -18.53 27.81 -18.65
N GLY A 3 -17.21 28.04 -18.64
CA GLY A 3 -16.29 27.59 -17.59
C GLY A 3 -16.68 27.98 -16.16
N LYS A 4 -17.37 29.11 -15.98
CA LYS A 4 -17.96 29.51 -14.68
C LYS A 4 -18.93 28.46 -14.13
N LYS A 5 -19.73 27.81 -14.98
CA LYS A 5 -20.68 26.78 -14.56
C LYS A 5 -19.96 25.53 -14.04
N ILE A 6 -18.83 25.16 -14.64
CA ILE A 6 -18.03 24.00 -14.23
C ILE A 6 -17.40 24.24 -12.85
N VAL A 7 -16.86 25.44 -12.61
CA VAL A 7 -16.29 25.80 -11.29
C VAL A 7 -17.36 25.78 -10.20
N ILE A 8 -18.55 26.36 -10.47
CA ILE A 8 -19.65 26.38 -9.50
C ILE A 8 -20.13 24.96 -9.20
N THR A 9 -20.30 24.11 -10.22
CA THR A 9 -20.70 22.71 -10.03
C THR A 9 -19.65 21.91 -9.26
N GLY A 10 -18.35 22.13 -9.51
CA GLY A 10 -17.26 21.48 -8.78
C GLY A 10 -17.24 21.85 -7.30
N VAL A 11 -17.43 23.13 -6.98
CA VAL A 11 -17.49 23.60 -5.58
C VAL A 11 -18.72 23.03 -4.87
N MET A 12 -19.89 23.04 -5.50
CA MET A 12 -21.11 22.46 -4.93
C MET A 12 -20.98 20.94 -4.69
N LEU A 13 -20.34 20.22 -5.60
CA LEU A 13 -20.08 18.78 -5.43
C LEU A 13 -19.11 18.53 -4.27
N SER A 14 -18.06 19.34 -4.11
CA SER A 14 -17.15 19.21 -2.97
C SER A 14 -17.86 19.41 -1.63
N VAL A 15 -18.70 20.45 -1.52
CA VAL A 15 -19.47 20.74 -0.29
C VAL A 15 -20.45 19.60 0.04
N LEU A 16 -21.04 18.97 -0.97
CA LEU A 16 -21.94 17.83 -0.79
C LEU A 16 -21.21 16.55 -0.33
N ILE A 17 -19.98 16.34 -0.79
CA ILE A 17 -19.21 15.13 -0.47
C ILE A 17 -18.51 15.23 0.89
N LEU A 18 -18.08 16.43 1.31
CA LEU A 18 -17.35 16.68 2.56
C LEU A 18 -17.97 16.02 3.82
N PRO A 19 -19.29 16.14 4.11
CA PRO A 19 -19.89 15.51 5.29
C PRO A 19 -19.96 13.97 5.22
N SER A 20 -19.89 13.39 4.03
CA SER A 20 -19.95 11.93 3.82
C SER A 20 -18.60 11.25 4.08
N VAL A 21 -17.48 11.96 3.89
CA VAL A 21 -16.13 11.41 4.12
C VAL A 21 -15.61 11.66 5.53
N SER A 22 -16.06 12.71 6.21
CA SER A 22 -15.60 13.05 7.57
C SER A 22 -16.14 12.09 8.65
N SER A 23 -17.35 11.54 8.48
CA SER A 23 -17.94 10.59 9.43
C SER A 23 -17.24 9.23 9.44
N LEU A 24 -16.77 8.76 8.29
CA LEU A 24 -16.08 7.47 8.15
C LEU A 24 -14.67 7.49 8.77
N ALA A 25 -13.96 8.62 8.68
CA ALA A 25 -12.61 8.75 9.24
C ALA A 25 -12.59 8.83 10.78
N PHE A 26 -13.58 9.49 11.39
CA PHE A 26 -13.64 9.66 12.85
C PHE A 26 -14.17 8.41 13.57
N ALA A 27 -15.09 7.66 12.95
CA ALA A 27 -15.71 6.49 13.59
C ALA A 27 -14.77 5.29 13.74
N GLN A 28 -13.70 5.19 12.93
CA GLN A 28 -12.72 4.10 13.04
C GLN A 28 -11.66 4.31 14.14
N HIS A 29 -11.53 5.54 14.67
CA HIS A 29 -10.54 5.85 15.71
C HIS A 29 -11.14 6.06 17.10
N ILE A 30 -12.45 6.34 17.19
CA ILE A 30 -13.16 6.43 18.47
C ILE A 30 -13.64 5.02 18.84
N SER A 31 -12.77 4.27 19.50
CA SER A 31 -13.18 3.03 20.17
C SER A 31 -14.15 3.39 21.30
N SER A 32 -15.28 2.69 21.37
CA SER A 32 -16.41 2.88 22.32
C SER A 32 -16.06 2.58 23.79
N SER A 33 -14.90 3.00 24.26
CA SER A 33 -14.36 2.71 25.59
C SER A 33 -13.74 3.97 26.19
N GLY A 34 -14.59 4.89 26.68
CA GLY A 34 -14.29 5.78 27.80
C GLY A 34 -13.22 6.88 27.67
N HIS A 35 -12.48 6.98 26.56
CA HIS A 35 -11.41 7.97 26.40
C HIS A 35 -11.85 9.02 25.37
N THR A 36 -12.38 10.14 25.87
CA THR A 36 -13.01 11.20 25.06
C THR A 36 -12.14 12.45 24.91
N GLY A 37 -10.99 12.52 25.59
CA GLY A 37 -10.07 13.66 25.56
C GLY A 37 -8.93 13.51 24.54
N PHE A 38 -8.53 14.61 23.89
CA PHE A 38 -7.41 14.63 22.93
C PHE A 38 -6.09 14.19 23.57
N GLU A 39 -5.91 14.49 24.84
CA GLU A 39 -4.79 14.05 25.68
C GLU A 39 -4.72 12.53 25.83
N ASP A 40 -5.85 11.85 25.90
CA ASP A 40 -5.90 10.39 26.01
C ASP A 40 -5.56 9.73 24.67
N TYR A 41 -6.00 10.32 23.55
CA TYR A 41 -5.58 9.88 22.22
C TYR A 41 -4.09 10.09 21.99
N LEU A 42 -3.54 11.23 22.44
CA LEU A 42 -2.11 11.51 22.37
C LEU A 42 -1.32 10.48 23.16
N LYS A 43 -1.67 10.24 24.43
CA LYS A 43 -1.03 9.21 25.27
C LYS A 43 -1.14 7.82 24.63
N LEU A 44 -2.31 7.46 24.13
CA LEU A 44 -2.53 6.18 23.46
C LEU A 44 -1.69 6.04 22.18
N SER A 45 -1.50 7.12 21.43
CA SER A 45 -0.66 7.12 20.22
C SER A 45 0.82 6.95 20.55
N GLU A 46 1.30 7.63 21.60
CA GLU A 46 2.67 7.52 22.11
C GLU A 46 2.95 6.11 22.63
N ASP A 47 2.01 5.55 23.39
CA ASP A 47 2.09 4.18 23.90
C ASP A 47 2.15 3.14 22.78
N ARG A 48 1.40 3.33 21.69
CA ARG A 48 1.46 2.45 20.52
C ARG A 48 2.81 2.48 19.84
N VAL A 49 3.44 3.65 19.73
CA VAL A 49 4.79 3.80 19.15
C VAL A 49 5.83 3.13 20.05
N ARG A 50 5.75 3.37 21.37
CA ARG A 50 6.65 2.74 22.35
C ARG A 50 6.54 1.22 22.32
N ILE A 51 5.31 0.68 22.37
CA ILE A 51 5.06 -0.77 22.34
C ILE A 51 5.58 -1.38 21.03
N ALA A 52 5.40 -0.71 19.88
CA ALA A 52 5.93 -1.17 18.60
C ALA A 52 7.47 -1.15 18.56
N SER A 53 8.10 -0.16 19.20
CA SER A 53 9.56 -0.08 19.33
C SER A 53 10.12 -1.15 20.27
N GLU A 54 9.42 -1.45 21.36
CA GLU A 54 9.83 -2.46 22.35
C GLU A 54 9.51 -3.88 21.87
N ASN A 55 8.51 -4.04 21.00
CA ASN A 55 8.05 -5.33 20.46
C ASN A 55 8.00 -5.28 18.92
N PRO A 56 9.16 -5.17 18.24
CA PRO A 56 9.25 -5.02 16.79
C PRO A 56 8.66 -6.22 16.02
N SER A 57 8.46 -7.37 16.69
CA SER A 57 7.81 -8.56 16.14
C SER A 57 6.28 -8.55 16.21
N THR A 58 5.67 -7.60 16.93
CA THR A 58 4.23 -7.61 17.29
C THR A 58 3.37 -6.67 16.41
N GLY A 59 3.98 -5.88 15.51
CA GLY A 59 3.28 -4.97 14.60
C GLY A 59 2.74 -5.66 13.34
N SER A 60 1.41 -5.83 13.25
CA SER A 60 0.57 -6.30 12.11
C SER A 60 0.97 -7.56 11.33
N GLY A 61 2.13 -8.17 11.58
CA GLY A 61 2.55 -9.43 10.96
C GLY A 61 2.69 -9.38 9.43
N THR A 62 2.65 -8.21 8.78
CA THR A 62 3.09 -8.05 7.40
C THR A 62 4.49 -7.43 7.38
N PRO A 63 5.55 -8.22 7.63
CA PRO A 63 6.83 -7.85 7.10
C PRO A 63 6.69 -7.93 5.58
N MET A 64 6.78 -6.81 4.87
CA MET A 64 7.20 -6.84 3.47
C MET A 64 8.71 -7.17 3.40
N PHE A 65 9.13 -8.18 4.18
CA PHE A 65 10.46 -8.69 4.41
C PHE A 65 11.36 -7.78 5.26
N ALA A 66 11.58 -8.12 6.53
CA ALA A 66 12.87 -7.85 7.15
C ALA A 66 13.84 -8.90 6.55
N ALA A 67 14.77 -8.66 5.61
CA ALA A 67 15.56 -7.53 5.08
C ALA A 67 14.89 -6.21 4.60
N ASP A 68 14.68 -5.30 5.56
CA ASP A 68 14.52 -3.84 5.56
C ASP A 68 14.09 -3.05 4.29
N GLY A 69 13.15 -3.56 3.50
CA GLY A 69 12.34 -2.74 2.58
C GLY A 69 12.58 -2.96 1.09
N VAL A 70 12.65 -1.87 0.30
CA VAL A 70 12.68 -1.88 -1.18
C VAL A 70 13.76 -2.81 -1.74
N LEU A 71 14.87 -2.98 -1.01
CA LEU A 71 15.96 -3.88 -1.39
C LEU A 71 15.53 -5.35 -1.36
N GLY A 72 14.81 -5.79 -0.32
CA GLY A 72 14.26 -7.14 -0.22
C GLY A 72 13.21 -7.41 -1.28
N ALA A 73 12.33 -6.42 -1.52
CA ALA A 73 11.35 -6.48 -2.61
C ALA A 73 12.02 -6.55 -4.00
N LEU A 74 13.12 -5.83 -4.22
CA LEU A 74 13.87 -5.85 -5.46
C LEU A 74 14.55 -7.21 -5.70
N ILE A 75 15.19 -7.78 -4.68
CA ILE A 75 15.84 -9.09 -4.76
C ILE A 75 14.82 -10.18 -5.09
N LEU A 76 13.66 -10.18 -4.41
CA LEU A 76 12.61 -11.16 -4.67
C LEU A 76 12.00 -10.98 -6.05
N SER A 77 11.68 -9.74 -6.45
CA SER A 77 11.12 -9.45 -7.77
C SER A 77 12.09 -9.84 -8.90
N THR A 78 13.34 -9.42 -8.82
CA THR A 78 14.37 -9.76 -9.82
C THR A 78 14.66 -11.26 -9.85
N GLY A 79 14.64 -11.95 -8.70
CA GLY A 79 14.77 -13.40 -8.65
C GLY A 79 13.64 -14.14 -9.37
N VAL A 80 12.38 -13.74 -9.15
CA VAL A 80 11.22 -14.38 -9.76
C VAL A 80 11.15 -14.07 -11.26
N PHE A 81 11.11 -12.78 -11.63
CA PHE A 81 10.98 -12.39 -13.03
C PHE A 81 12.24 -12.73 -13.84
N GLY A 82 13.43 -12.53 -13.27
CA GLY A 82 14.69 -12.91 -13.89
C GLY A 82 14.84 -14.42 -14.02
N GLY A 83 14.40 -15.19 -13.03
CA GLY A 83 14.40 -16.66 -13.09
C GLY A 83 13.49 -17.20 -14.20
N ILE A 84 12.26 -16.69 -14.29
CA ILE A 84 11.31 -17.06 -15.36
C ILE A 84 11.85 -16.66 -16.73
N ALA A 85 12.36 -15.44 -16.88
CA ALA A 85 12.95 -14.96 -18.13
C ALA A 85 14.14 -15.82 -18.57
N THR A 86 15.04 -16.16 -17.64
CA THR A 86 16.20 -17.02 -17.93
C THR A 86 15.77 -18.43 -18.33
N ALA A 87 14.76 -19.00 -17.66
CA ALA A 87 14.22 -20.31 -18.01
C ALA A 87 13.65 -20.33 -19.44
N PHE A 88 12.85 -19.31 -19.81
CA PHE A 88 12.33 -19.19 -21.16
C PHE A 88 13.42 -18.89 -22.19
N PHE A 89 14.42 -18.09 -21.85
CA PHE A 89 15.55 -17.79 -22.73
C PHE A 89 16.37 -19.04 -23.05
N VAL A 90 16.73 -19.83 -22.03
CA VAL A 90 17.48 -21.09 -22.20
C VAL A 90 16.65 -22.12 -22.96
N ARG A 91 15.36 -22.27 -22.63
CA ARG A 91 14.47 -23.21 -23.32
C ARG A 91 14.21 -22.79 -24.77
N GLY A 92 14.07 -21.49 -25.01
CA GLY A 92 13.84 -20.90 -26.32
C GLY A 92 15.01 -21.12 -27.28
N ARG A 93 16.25 -21.14 -26.79
CA ARG A 93 17.46 -21.39 -27.60
C ARG A 93 17.53 -22.81 -28.19
N ASN A 94 16.87 -23.79 -27.58
CA ASN A 94 16.88 -25.19 -28.03
C ASN A 94 15.52 -25.64 -28.61
N GLY A 95 14.55 -24.73 -28.74
CA GLY A 95 13.22 -25.02 -29.27
C GLY A 95 13.20 -25.18 -30.78
N LYS A 96 12.13 -25.79 -31.32
CA LYS A 96 11.93 -26.00 -32.77
C LYS A 96 11.98 -24.70 -33.60
N TYR A 97 11.77 -23.55 -32.95
CA TYR A 97 11.84 -22.21 -33.55
C TYR A 97 13.21 -21.52 -33.41
N ALA A 98 14.16 -22.11 -32.69
CA ALA A 98 15.53 -21.59 -32.56
C ALA A 98 16.41 -21.90 -33.78
N ALA A 99 16.11 -23.01 -34.47
CA ALA A 99 16.70 -23.37 -35.74
C ALA A 99 15.78 -22.95 -36.88
N MET A 100 15.49 -21.65 -36.99
CA MET A 100 14.80 -21.12 -38.17
C MET A 100 15.70 -21.35 -39.38
N GLY A 101 15.38 -22.36 -40.21
CA GLY A 101 16.15 -22.72 -41.41
C GLY A 101 16.73 -24.14 -41.47
N ARG A 102 16.33 -25.07 -40.58
CA ARG A 102 16.47 -26.52 -40.85
C ARG A 102 15.08 -27.05 -41.20
N GLY A 103 14.91 -27.45 -42.46
CA GLY A 103 13.63 -27.84 -43.08
C GLY A 103 12.87 -28.93 -42.32
#